data_AF-A0A9E3A5Z7-F1
#
_entry.id   AF-A0A9E3A5Z7-F1
#
_cell.length_a   1.000
_cell.length_b   1.000
_cell.length_c   1.000
_cell.angle_alpha   90.00
_cell.angle_beta   90.00
_cell.angle_gamma   90.00
#
_symmetry.space_group_name_H-M   'P 1'
#
loop_
_entity.id
_entity.type
_entity.pdbx_description
1 polymer ?
#
loop_
_entity_poly.entity_id
_entity_poly.type
_entity_poly.pdbx_seq_one_letter_code
_entity_poly.pdbx_strand_id
1 'polypeptide(L)'
;MYRARILLCTLAFAVVVPAEAGDLEDAQQLLESGRTSEALERVNRALATNPKDPQPRFLKGLILVRREQEQEAIDIFMKLTQDYPKFPEPYNNLAVIYANRGQYDKARVALEAGARASPTYAVIHENLGDVYAKLASQSY
;
A
#
# COMPACT_ATOMS: atom_id res chain seq x y z
N MET A 1 -19.11 -64.74 3.94
CA MET A 1 -18.63 -63.92 5.06
C MET A 1 -17.16 -63.60 4.82
N TYR A 2 -16.81 -62.38 4.38
CA TYR A 2 -15.43 -61.87 4.40
C TYR A 2 -15.46 -60.39 4.81
N ARG A 3 -14.56 -60.05 5.73
CA ARG A 3 -14.58 -58.85 6.57
C ARG A 3 -13.95 -57.63 5.87
N ALA A 4 -14.51 -56.49 6.24
CA ALA A 4 -14.12 -55.11 5.99
C ALA A 4 -12.61 -54.81 6.07
N ARG A 5 -12.17 -53.85 5.22
CA ARG A 5 -11.25 -52.77 5.59
C ARG A 5 -11.59 -51.51 4.80
N ILE A 6 -12.33 -50.60 5.43
CA ILE A 6 -12.49 -49.21 4.95
C ILE A 6 -11.19 -48.51 5.32
N LEU A 7 -10.35 -48.22 4.33
CA LEU A 7 -9.23 -47.30 4.49
C LEU A 7 -9.79 -45.88 4.50
N LEU A 8 -9.99 -45.33 5.70
CA LEU A 8 -10.27 -43.92 5.91
C LEU A 8 -8.93 -43.17 5.78
N CYS A 9 -8.63 -42.73 4.56
CA CYS A 9 -7.51 -41.83 4.29
C CYS A 9 -7.96 -40.40 4.64
N THR A 10 -7.81 -40.00 5.91
CA THR A 10 -7.99 -38.60 6.29
C THR A 10 -6.77 -37.82 5.80
N LEU A 11 -6.84 -37.33 4.57
CA LEU A 11 -5.93 -36.29 4.08
C LEU A 11 -6.22 -35.03 4.90
N ALA A 12 -5.35 -34.77 5.88
CA ALA A 12 -5.30 -33.51 6.59
C ALA A 12 -5.07 -32.41 5.55
N PHE A 13 -6.11 -31.63 5.26
CA PHE A 13 -5.97 -30.36 4.57
C PHE A 13 -5.27 -29.42 5.55
N ALA A 14 -3.94 -29.47 5.58
CA ALA A 14 -3.17 -28.39 6.17
C ALA A 14 -3.57 -27.14 5.36
N VAL A 15 -4.33 -26.25 5.98
CA VAL A 15 -4.49 -24.89 5.46
C VAL A 15 -3.09 -24.30 5.52
N VAL A 16 -2.35 -24.44 4.43
CA VAL A 16 -1.10 -23.72 4.22
C VAL A 16 -1.57 -22.28 4.11
N VAL A 17 -1.52 -21.57 5.23
CA VAL A 17 -1.57 -20.10 5.20
C VAL A 17 -0.41 -19.73 4.26
N PRO A 18 -0.68 -19.11 3.10
CA PRO A 18 0.39 -18.77 2.18
C PRO A 18 1.36 -17.88 2.96
N ALA A 19 2.65 -18.24 2.96
CA ALA A 19 3.69 -17.51 3.70
C ALA A 19 3.69 -16.00 3.35
N GLU A 20 3.17 -15.65 2.18
CA GLU A 20 2.90 -14.29 1.71
C GLU A 20 1.94 -13.50 2.61
N ALA A 21 0.83 -14.10 3.05
CA ALA A 21 -0.14 -13.41 3.91
C ALA A 21 0.44 -13.14 5.30
N GLY A 22 1.20 -14.09 5.84
CA GLY A 22 1.91 -13.90 7.11
C GLY A 22 3.01 -12.85 7.04
N ASP A 23 3.78 -12.83 5.94
CA ASP A 23 4.84 -11.84 5.74
C ASP A 23 4.29 -10.40 5.64
N LEU A 24 3.14 -10.20 5.01
CA LEU A 24 2.54 -8.87 4.89
C LEU A 24 1.94 -8.38 6.22
N GLU A 25 1.26 -9.26 6.96
CA GLU A 25 0.72 -8.93 8.29
C GLU A 25 1.86 -8.61 9.29
N ASP A 26 2.91 -9.44 9.32
CA ASP A 26 4.12 -9.19 10.10
C ASP A 26 4.75 -7.84 9.75
N ALA A 27 4.87 -7.55 8.44
CA ALA A 27 5.44 -6.30 7.97
C ALA A 27 4.65 -5.08 8.45
N GLN A 28 3.32 -5.16 8.42
CA GLN A 28 2.45 -4.08 8.88
C GLN A 28 2.61 -3.86 10.38
N GLN A 29 2.58 -4.92 11.19
CA GLN A 29 2.76 -4.82 12.63
C GLN A 29 4.14 -4.23 13.00
N LEU A 30 5.20 -4.65 12.29
CA LEU A 30 6.55 -4.13 12.46
C LEU A 30 6.62 -2.64 12.09
N LEU A 31 5.96 -2.22 11.02
CA LEU A 31 5.87 -0.81 10.62
C LEU A 31 5.15 0.04 11.66
N GLU A 32 4.01 -0.44 12.17
CA GLU A 32 3.25 0.22 13.25
C GLU A 32 4.08 0.34 14.54
N SER A 33 4.96 -0.63 14.78
CA SER A 33 5.90 -0.63 15.91
C SER A 33 7.18 0.18 15.65
N GLY A 34 7.31 0.86 14.51
CA GLY A 34 8.48 1.65 14.13
C GLY A 34 9.72 0.83 13.72
N ARG A 35 9.62 -0.50 13.66
CA ARG A 35 10.70 -1.42 13.28
C ARG A 35 10.84 -1.51 11.76
N THR A 36 11.14 -0.37 11.13
CA THR A 36 11.09 -0.18 9.68
C THR A 36 12.07 -1.08 8.89
N SER A 37 13.24 -1.39 9.44
CA SER A 37 14.20 -2.31 8.81
C SER A 37 13.63 -3.73 8.66
N GLU A 38 13.03 -4.25 9.74
CA GLU A 38 12.46 -5.60 9.74
C GLU A 38 11.18 -5.66 8.90
N ALA A 39 10.35 -4.61 8.95
CA ALA A 39 9.20 -4.48 8.07
C ALA A 39 9.63 -4.56 6.59
N LEU A 40 10.74 -3.90 6.22
CA LEU A 40 11.26 -3.94 4.86
C LEU A 40 11.72 -5.34 4.45
N GLU A 41 12.36 -6.09 5.35
CA GLU A 41 12.74 -7.48 5.09
C GLU A 41 11.52 -8.35 4.81
N ARG A 42 10.47 -8.26 5.63
CA ARG A 42 9.20 -8.98 5.45
C ARG A 42 8.54 -8.63 4.12
N VAL A 43 8.44 -7.35 3.80
CA VAL A 43 7.90 -6.89 2.51
C VAL A 43 8.72 -7.41 1.32
N ASN A 44 10.05 -7.40 1.41
CA ASN A 44 10.89 -7.89 0.32
C ASN A 44 10.71 -9.40 0.08
N ARG A 45 10.42 -10.20 1.11
CA ARG A 45 10.07 -11.62 0.93
C ARG A 45 8.73 -11.82 0.25
N ALA A 46 7.70 -11.05 0.64
CA ALA A 46 6.41 -11.06 -0.05
C ALA A 46 6.59 -10.69 -1.54
N LEU A 47 7.37 -9.65 -1.83
CA LEU A 47 7.68 -9.23 -3.21
C LEU A 47 8.53 -10.24 -3.99
N ALA A 48 9.36 -11.06 -3.33
CA ALA A 48 10.11 -12.12 -4.01
C ALA A 48 9.19 -13.22 -4.55
N THR A 49 8.03 -13.42 -3.90
CA THR A 49 7.02 -14.40 -4.33
C THR A 49 6.10 -13.82 -5.39
N ASN A 50 5.62 -12.59 -5.20
CA ASN A 50 4.77 -11.89 -6.15
C ASN A 50 5.21 -10.42 -6.35
N PRO A 51 6.14 -10.15 -7.28
CA PRO A 51 6.73 -8.82 -7.45
C PRO A 51 5.74 -7.73 -7.88
N LYS A 52 4.58 -8.13 -8.44
CA LYS A 52 3.59 -7.18 -8.95
C LYS A 52 2.51 -6.83 -7.93
N ASP A 53 2.34 -7.63 -6.87
CA ASP A 53 1.27 -7.42 -5.90
C ASP A 53 1.23 -5.97 -5.39
N PRO A 54 0.10 -5.25 -5.54
CA PRO A 54 0.00 -3.86 -5.12
C PRO A 54 0.18 -3.66 -3.62
N GLN A 55 -0.20 -4.63 -2.78
CA GLN A 55 -0.20 -4.47 -1.32
C GLN A 55 1.21 -4.41 -0.70
N PRO A 56 2.11 -5.39 -0.90
CA PRO A 56 3.48 -5.29 -0.39
C PRO A 56 4.26 -4.15 -1.07
N ARG A 57 3.96 -3.81 -2.33
CA ARG A 57 4.53 -2.62 -2.98
C ARG A 57 4.11 -1.34 -2.25
N PHE A 58 2.82 -1.21 -1.93
CA PHE A 58 2.29 -0.07 -1.20
C PHE A 58 2.91 0.03 0.20
N LEU A 59 2.98 -1.08 0.93
CA LEU A 59 3.60 -1.13 2.25
C LEU A 59 5.09 -0.76 2.20
N LYS A 60 5.82 -1.19 1.15
CA LYS A 60 7.20 -0.74 0.89
C LYS A 60 7.29 0.78 0.79
N GLY A 61 6.36 1.40 0.05
CA GLY A 61 6.27 2.85 -0.07
C GLY A 61 6.07 3.53 1.30
N LEU A 62 5.16 3.02 2.13
CA LEU A 62 4.94 3.54 3.49
C LEU A 62 6.16 3.43 4.38
N ILE A 63 6.87 2.28 4.31
CA ILE A 63 8.13 2.07 5.05
C ILE A 63 9.18 3.11 4.62
N LEU A 64 9.31 3.37 3.32
CA LEU A 64 10.26 4.36 2.81
C LEU A 64 9.91 5.79 3.26
N VAL A 65 8.62 6.15 3.30
CA VAL A 65 8.18 7.43 3.88
C VAL A 65 8.60 7.55 5.35
N ARG A 66 8.38 6.50 6.16
CA ARG A 66 8.81 6.47 7.58
C ARG A 66 10.32 6.57 7.76
N ARG A 67 11.09 6.21 6.74
CA ARG A 67 12.55 6.31 6.71
C ARG A 67 13.07 7.59 6.05
N GLU A 68 12.19 8.55 5.76
CA GLU A 68 12.51 9.81 5.06
C GLU A 68 13.08 9.60 3.64
N GLN A 69 12.92 8.42 3.07
CA GLN A 69 13.32 8.06 1.70
C GLN A 69 12.18 8.38 0.72
N GLU A 70 11.67 9.61 0.79
CA GLU A 70 10.46 10.02 0.09
C GLU A 70 10.56 9.91 -1.44
N GLN A 71 11.74 10.13 -2.04
CA GLN A 71 11.88 10.04 -3.49
C GLN A 71 11.68 8.61 -4.00
N GLU A 72 12.21 7.62 -3.29
CA GLU A 72 11.99 6.20 -3.59
C GLU A 72 10.51 5.82 -3.38
N ALA A 73 9.87 6.38 -2.34
CA ALA A 73 8.45 6.18 -2.08
C ALA A 73 7.58 6.76 -3.21
N ILE A 74 7.88 7.95 -3.70
CA ILE A 74 7.22 8.58 -4.86
C ILE A 74 7.31 7.65 -6.07
N ASP A 75 8.49 7.12 -6.37
CA ASP A 75 8.68 6.23 -7.53
C ASP A 75 7.83 4.95 -7.43
N ILE A 76 7.71 4.39 -6.22
CA ILE A 76 6.84 3.24 -5.96
C ILE A 76 5.37 3.62 -6.15
N PHE A 77 4.91 4.71 -5.54
CA PHE A 77 3.52 5.12 -5.62
C PHE A 77 3.12 5.52 -7.05
N MET A 78 3.98 6.22 -7.80
CA MET A 78 3.72 6.53 -9.21
C MET A 78 3.59 5.27 -10.06
N LYS A 79 4.41 4.25 -9.83
CA LYS A 79 4.25 2.97 -10.55
C LYS A 79 2.96 2.26 -10.13
N LEU A 80 2.56 2.35 -8.86
CA LEU A 80 1.29 1.80 -8.40
C LEU A 80 0.08 2.50 -9.03
N THR A 81 0.10 3.82 -9.20
CA THR A 81 -0.99 4.54 -9.87
C THR A 81 -1.07 4.23 -11.37
N GLN A 82 0.04 3.82 -11.99
CA GLN A 82 0.08 3.37 -13.39
C GLN A 82 -0.43 1.92 -13.54
N ASP A 83 0.09 1.01 -12.71
CA ASP A 83 -0.23 -0.42 -12.80
C ASP A 83 -1.62 -0.75 -12.23
N TYR A 84 -2.05 -0.02 -11.20
CA TYR A 84 -3.29 -0.24 -10.44
C TYR A 84 -4.10 1.06 -10.33
N PRO A 85 -4.66 1.58 -11.45
CA PRO A 85 -5.30 2.90 -11.48
C PRO A 85 -6.60 3.00 -10.66
N LYS A 86 -7.12 1.89 -10.13
CA LYS A 86 -8.29 1.85 -9.22
C LYS A 86 -7.90 1.70 -7.75
N PHE A 87 -6.61 1.74 -7.43
CA PHE A 87 -6.10 1.67 -6.06
C PHE A 87 -5.89 3.11 -5.56
N PRO A 88 -6.76 3.65 -4.70
CA PRO A 88 -6.75 5.08 -4.37
C PRO A 88 -5.61 5.51 -3.41
N GLU A 89 -5.11 4.61 -2.56
CA GLU A 89 -4.16 4.91 -1.49
C GLU A 89 -2.83 5.48 -2.00
N PRO A 90 -2.21 4.98 -3.10
CA PRO A 90 -1.01 5.59 -3.67
C PRO A 90 -1.20 7.04 -4.14
N TYR A 91 -2.38 7.42 -4.67
CA TYR A 91 -2.66 8.80 -5.07
C TYR A 91 -2.66 9.73 -3.85
N ASN A 92 -3.29 9.28 -2.77
CA ASN A 92 -3.33 10.02 -1.51
C ASN A 92 -1.92 10.23 -0.93
N ASN A 93 -1.10 9.17 -0.92
CA ASN A 93 0.26 9.25 -0.38
C ASN A 93 1.18 10.14 -1.23
N LEU A 94 1.08 10.08 -2.56
CA LEU A 94 1.77 11.03 -3.43
C LEU A 94 1.41 12.48 -3.09
N ALA A 95 0.12 12.74 -2.88
CA ALA A 95 -0.36 14.07 -2.57
C ALA A 95 0.16 14.59 -1.23
N VAL A 96 0.15 13.76 -0.19
CA VAL A 96 0.70 14.10 1.12
C VAL A 96 2.19 14.46 1.00
N ILE A 97 2.98 13.65 0.29
CA ILE A 97 4.42 13.93 0.08
C ILE A 97 4.60 15.25 -0.68
N TYR A 98 3.84 15.47 -1.77
CA TYR A 98 3.94 16.72 -2.53
C TYR A 98 3.53 17.94 -1.71
N ALA A 99 2.46 17.84 -0.92
CA ALA A 99 1.98 18.92 -0.04
C ALA A 99 3.02 19.26 1.04
N ASN A 100 3.65 18.26 1.67
CA ASN A 100 4.74 18.46 2.64
C ASN A 100 5.94 19.20 2.03
N ARG A 101 6.17 19.04 0.72
CA ARG A 101 7.21 19.76 -0.03
C ARG A 101 6.75 21.11 -0.58
N GLY A 102 5.54 21.57 -0.23
CA GLY A 102 4.93 22.79 -0.75
C GLY A 102 4.54 22.72 -2.24
N GLN A 103 4.55 21.54 -2.85
CA GLN A 103 4.22 21.31 -4.26
C GLN A 103 2.71 21.08 -4.42
N TYR A 104 1.91 22.05 -3.99
CA TYR A 104 0.45 21.91 -3.88
C TYR A 104 -0.25 21.62 -5.21
N ASP A 105 0.26 22.12 -6.34
CA ASP A 105 -0.27 21.78 -7.66
C ASP A 105 -0.13 20.29 -7.99
N LYS A 106 1.01 19.68 -7.66
CA LYS A 106 1.21 18.23 -7.86
C LYS A 106 0.34 17.42 -6.91
N ALA A 107 0.18 17.90 -5.67
CA ALA A 107 -0.72 17.28 -4.70
C ALA A 107 -2.17 17.27 -5.21
N ARG A 108 -2.65 18.41 -5.72
CA ARG A 108 -3.96 18.53 -6.36
C ARG A 108 -4.13 17.55 -7.51
N VAL A 109 -3.18 17.51 -8.46
CA VAL A 109 -3.25 16.61 -9.61
C VAL A 109 -3.33 15.14 -9.19
N ALA A 110 -2.55 14.73 -8.19
CA ALA A 110 -2.57 13.37 -7.66
C ALA A 110 -3.94 13.04 -7.02
N LEU A 111 -4.47 13.93 -6.18
CA LEU A 111 -5.77 13.72 -5.53
C LEU A 111 -6.94 13.74 -6.52
N GLU A 112 -6.94 14.64 -7.51
CA GLU A 112 -7.97 14.66 -8.55
C GLU A 112 -7.96 13.36 -9.36
N ALA A 113 -6.78 12.80 -9.63
CA ALA A 113 -6.68 11.49 -10.26
C ALA A 113 -7.22 10.37 -9.35
N GLY A 114 -6.89 10.38 -8.06
CA GLY A 114 -7.42 9.41 -7.11
C GLY A 114 -8.93 9.55 -6.87
N ALA A 115 -9.49 10.76 -6.92
CA ALA A 115 -10.94 11.01 -6.83
C ALA A 115 -11.68 10.43 -8.04
N ARG A 116 -11.08 10.51 -9.25
CA ARG A 116 -11.62 9.84 -10.44
C ARG A 116 -11.53 8.32 -10.32
N ALA A 117 -10.46 7.80 -9.72
CA ALA A 117 -10.24 6.37 -9.52
C ALA A 117 -11.23 5.75 -8.52
N SER A 118 -11.47 6.43 -7.40
CA SER A 118 -12.41 6.00 -6.35
C SER A 118 -13.20 7.20 -5.82
N PRO A 119 -14.35 7.54 -6.45
CA PRO A 119 -15.15 8.70 -6.09
C PRO A 119 -15.68 8.68 -4.64
N THR A 120 -15.77 7.51 -4.02
CA THR A 120 -16.30 7.33 -2.66
C THR A 120 -15.21 7.32 -1.59
N TYR A 121 -13.92 7.46 -1.94
CA TYR A 121 -12.84 7.45 -0.97
C TYR A 121 -12.71 8.80 -0.27
N ALA A 122 -13.37 8.94 0.88
CA ALA A 122 -13.55 10.21 1.60
C ALA A 122 -12.24 10.96 1.90
N VAL A 123 -11.17 10.24 2.24
CA VAL A 123 -9.85 10.81 2.58
C VAL A 123 -9.28 11.68 1.45
N ILE A 124 -9.53 11.32 0.18
CA ILE A 124 -9.07 12.13 -0.95
C ILE A 124 -9.79 13.47 -1.02
N HIS A 125 -11.10 13.51 -0.75
CA HIS A 125 -11.88 14.75 -0.80
C HIS A 125 -11.51 15.69 0.35
N GLU A 126 -11.25 15.14 1.53
CA GLU A 126 -10.70 15.89 2.67
C GLU A 126 -9.36 16.54 2.29
N ASN A 127 -8.42 15.75 1.78
CA ASN A 127 -7.10 16.25 1.39
C ASN A 127 -7.16 17.23 0.19
N LEU A 128 -8.16 17.12 -0.69
CA LEU A 128 -8.39 18.12 -1.75
C LEU A 128 -8.78 19.46 -1.16
N GLY A 129 -9.67 19.46 -0.16
CA GLY A 129 -10.06 20.67 0.56
C GLY A 129 -8.86 21.40 1.15
N ASP A 130 -7.99 20.65 1.85
CA ASP A 130 -6.76 21.20 2.44
C ASP A 130 -5.80 21.76 1.39
N VAL A 131 -5.60 21.03 0.29
CA VAL A 131 -4.73 21.47 -0.81
C VAL A 131 -5.29 22.73 -1.51
N TYR A 132 -6.60 22.79 -1.76
CA TYR A 132 -7.21 23.99 -2.35
C TYR A 132 -7.13 25.20 -1.41
N ALA A 133 -7.32 25.01 -0.11
CA ALA A 133 -7.14 26.08 0.87
C ALA A 133 -5.71 26.64 0.85
N LYS A 134 -4.69 25.76 0.73
CA LYS A 134 -3.28 26.17 0.58
C LYS A 134 -3.05 26.94 -0.72
N LEU A 135 -3.52 26.44 -1.86
CA LEU A 135 -3.38 27.12 -3.16
C LEU A 135 -4.05 28.51 -3.16
N ALA A 136 -5.24 28.62 -2.57
CA ALA A 136 -5.92 29.89 -2.42
C ALA A 136 -5.09 30.86 -1.56
N SER A 137 -4.56 30.40 -0.42
CA SER A 137 -3.72 31.23 0.46
C SER A 137 -2.43 31.75 -0.19
N GLN A 138 -1.89 31.05 -1.19
CA GLN A 138 -0.68 31.47 -1.92
C GLN A 138 -0.97 32.49 -3.03
N SER A 139 -2.24 32.67 -3.39
CA SER A 139 -2.67 33.53 -4.48
C SER A 139 -3.08 34.94 -4.02
N TYR A 140 -3.06 35.21 -2.71
CA TYR A 140 -3.38 36.48 -2.06
C TYR A 140 -2.17 37.03 -1.30
#